data_AF-A0A7X5I7T1-F1
#
_entry.id   AF-A0A7X5I7T1-F1
#
_cell.length_a   1.000
_cell.length_b   1.000
_cell.length_c   1.000
_cell.angle_alpha   90.00
_cell.angle_beta   90.00
_cell.angle_gamma   90.00
#
_symmetry.space_group_name_H-M   'P 1'
#
loop_
_entity.id
_entity.type
_entity.pdbx_description
1 polymer ?
#
loop_
_entity_poly.entity_id
_entity_poly.type
_entity_poly.pdbx_seq_one_letter_code
_entity_poly.pdbx_strand_id
1 'polypeptide(L)'
;MAKSKTLIAYSVYRSDAFLGLSTDARALYTHLCFECDGMGCIESSPASACRIVGVARDAYEELVSAGFVLELEQSGETVPVLAHHWVNNKRDSKNFCRGRWANLLAEKLVFQSSDNKRYAPRAAAPDGVPLDSILPLAAPSPDENKGAKGDGAGARSAHGPRRADEARDGDAFTPRTLSPDEAEGFGAYPYGKSGTIIAQGCPSCSGHISLTRIGEDGTEPYWLCAQGHRFPFDAL
;
A
#
# COMPACT_ATOMS: atom_id res chain seq x y z
N MET A 1 21.63 -29.43 5.25
CA MET A 1 20.75 -29.05 4.13
C MET A 1 19.65 -28.14 4.67
N ALA A 2 19.54 -26.91 4.16
CA ALA A 2 18.43 -26.04 4.52
C ALA A 2 17.13 -26.70 4.01
N LYS A 3 16.29 -27.18 4.92
CA LYS A 3 14.95 -27.65 4.54
C LYS A 3 14.28 -26.51 3.81
N SER A 4 13.81 -26.78 2.59
CA SER A 4 12.88 -25.91 1.87
C SER A 4 11.79 -25.52 2.86
N LYS A 5 11.66 -24.22 3.15
CA LYS A 5 10.53 -23.75 3.95
C LYS A 5 9.34 -23.78 3.01
N THR A 6 8.39 -24.65 3.32
CA THR A 6 7.05 -24.62 2.74
C THR A 6 6.44 -23.24 3.00
N LEU A 7 5.58 -22.75 2.08
CA LEU A 7 4.87 -21.47 2.17
C LEU A 7 4.31 -21.17 3.57
N ILE A 8 3.90 -22.21 4.29
CA ILE A 8 3.42 -22.10 5.66
C ILE A 8 4.18 -23.06 6.57
N ALA A 9 4.57 -22.58 7.77
CA ALA A 9 5.39 -23.36 8.68
C ALA A 9 4.60 -24.55 9.23
N TYR A 10 5.13 -25.74 8.98
CA TYR A 10 4.54 -26.98 9.47
C TYR A 10 4.37 -27.03 10.99
N SER A 11 5.26 -26.38 11.74
CA SER A 11 5.18 -26.26 13.20
C SER A 11 3.91 -25.53 13.66
N VAL A 12 3.38 -24.61 12.85
CA VAL A 12 2.11 -23.92 13.14
C VAL A 12 0.94 -24.84 12.81
N TYR A 13 0.90 -25.41 11.59
CA TYR A 13 -0.23 -26.23 11.11
C TYR A 13 -0.40 -27.56 11.84
N ARG A 14 0.66 -28.09 12.44
CA ARG A 14 0.62 -29.29 13.27
C ARG A 14 0.57 -29.01 14.76
N SER A 15 0.50 -27.75 15.18
CA SER A 15 0.31 -27.43 16.59
C SER A 15 -1.10 -27.82 17.03
N ASP A 16 -1.22 -28.31 18.27
CA ASP A 16 -2.53 -28.63 18.86
C ASP A 16 -3.44 -27.40 18.91
N ALA A 17 -2.84 -26.21 19.12
CA ALA A 17 -3.56 -24.94 19.09
C ALA A 17 -4.23 -24.69 17.72
N PHE A 18 -3.55 -24.98 16.61
CA PHE A 18 -4.14 -24.83 15.27
C PHE A 18 -5.13 -25.95 14.95
N LEU A 19 -4.84 -27.19 15.35
CA LEU A 19 -5.72 -28.33 15.11
C LEU A 19 -7.00 -28.27 15.93
N GLY A 20 -7.00 -27.57 17.07
CA GLY A 20 -8.17 -27.31 17.90
C GLY A 20 -9.11 -26.25 17.36
N LEU A 21 -8.70 -25.48 16.35
CA LEU A 21 -9.56 -24.48 15.69
C LEU A 21 -10.64 -25.15 14.84
N SER A 22 -11.76 -24.45 14.66
CA SER A 22 -12.79 -24.82 13.69
C SER A 22 -12.21 -24.94 12.27
N THR A 23 -12.86 -25.73 11.42
CA THR A 23 -12.46 -25.87 10.02
C THR A 23 -12.50 -24.53 9.28
N ASP A 24 -13.48 -23.69 9.60
CA ASP A 24 -13.65 -22.36 9.03
C ASP A 24 -12.52 -21.41 9.45
N ALA A 25 -12.16 -21.40 10.74
CA ALA A 25 -11.04 -20.60 11.24
C ALA A 25 -9.71 -21.05 10.60
N ARG A 26 -9.49 -22.37 10.45
CA ARG A 26 -8.28 -22.89 9.77
C ARG A 26 -8.24 -22.50 8.28
N ALA A 27 -9.38 -22.54 7.59
CA ALA A 27 -9.48 -22.12 6.20
C ALA A 27 -9.21 -20.62 6.05
N LEU A 28 -9.82 -19.80 6.91
CA LEU A 28 -9.63 -18.35 6.94
C LEU A 28 -8.16 -17.98 7.23
N TYR A 29 -7.55 -18.60 8.25
CA TYR A 29 -6.14 -18.37 8.57
C TYR A 29 -5.22 -18.65 7.38
N THR A 30 -5.51 -19.73 6.63
CA THR A 30 -4.76 -20.08 5.43
C THR A 30 -4.84 -18.97 4.38
N HIS A 31 -6.03 -18.39 4.16
CA HIS A 31 -6.21 -17.27 3.24
C HIS A 31 -5.44 -16.03 3.69
N LEU A 32 -5.54 -15.67 4.98
CA LEU A 32 -4.87 -14.51 5.56
C LEU A 32 -3.33 -14.57 5.42
N CYS A 33 -2.75 -15.77 5.39
CA CYS A 33 -1.31 -15.95 5.15
C CYS A 33 -0.86 -15.50 3.75
N PHE A 34 -1.77 -15.45 2.77
CA PHE A 34 -1.48 -14.99 1.40
C PHE A 34 -1.82 -13.51 1.19
N GLU A 35 -2.70 -12.97 2.01
CA GLU A 35 -3.20 -11.59 1.90
C GLU A 35 -2.33 -10.58 2.66
N CYS A 36 -1.56 -11.03 3.65
CA CYS A 36 -0.77 -10.13 4.46
C CYS A 36 0.44 -9.53 3.72
N ASP A 37 0.80 -8.29 4.08
CA ASP A 37 1.95 -7.58 3.56
C ASP A 37 3.29 -8.18 4.04
N GLY A 38 4.40 -7.54 3.65
CA GLY A 38 5.75 -7.97 4.03
C GLY A 38 6.01 -8.00 5.55
N MET A 39 5.17 -7.36 6.35
CA MET A 39 5.24 -7.31 7.82
C MET A 39 4.19 -8.18 8.52
N GLY A 40 3.25 -8.77 7.77
CA GLY A 40 2.16 -9.58 8.30
C GLY A 40 0.89 -8.80 8.61
N CYS A 41 0.77 -7.54 8.18
CA CYS A 41 -0.48 -6.79 8.25
C CYS A 41 -1.43 -7.24 7.16
N ILE A 42 -2.68 -7.50 7.52
CA ILE A 42 -3.74 -7.87 6.57
C ILE A 42 -4.35 -6.57 6.02
N GLU A 43 -4.34 -6.42 4.70
CA GLU A 43 -4.80 -5.18 4.05
C GLU A 43 -6.32 -5.06 4.01
N SER A 44 -7.04 -6.18 3.85
CA SER A 44 -8.49 -6.14 3.79
C SER A 44 -9.14 -6.09 5.16
N SER A 45 -10.37 -5.56 5.17
CA SER A 45 -11.20 -5.63 6.36
C SER A 45 -11.49 -7.09 6.71
N PRO A 46 -11.58 -7.43 8.00
CA PRO A 46 -11.94 -8.78 8.41
C PRO A 46 -13.25 -9.30 7.82
N ALA A 47 -14.24 -8.41 7.58
CA ALA A 47 -15.49 -8.77 6.91
C ALA A 47 -15.28 -9.14 5.43
N SER A 48 -14.35 -8.47 4.74
CA SER A 48 -13.97 -8.79 3.35
C SER A 48 -13.31 -10.17 3.27
N ALA A 49 -12.33 -10.45 4.14
CA ALA A 49 -11.66 -11.74 4.21
C ALA A 49 -12.65 -12.90 4.45
N CYS A 50 -13.58 -12.73 5.42
CA CYS A 50 -14.64 -13.72 5.67
C CYS A 50 -15.50 -13.98 4.43
N ARG A 51 -15.87 -12.94 3.67
CA ARG A 51 -16.67 -13.09 2.44
C ARG A 51 -15.92 -13.79 1.32
N ILE A 52 -14.62 -13.51 1.16
CA ILE A 52 -13.78 -14.14 0.13
C ILE A 52 -13.67 -15.65 0.37
N VAL A 53 -13.47 -16.05 1.64
CA VAL A 53 -13.36 -17.47 2.00
C VAL A 53 -14.74 -18.14 2.10
N GLY A 54 -15.80 -17.38 2.35
CA GLY A 54 -17.16 -17.90 2.52
C GLY A 54 -17.42 -18.44 3.93
N VAL A 55 -16.85 -17.80 4.96
CA VAL A 55 -16.97 -18.20 6.36
C VAL A 55 -17.69 -17.15 7.21
N ALA A 56 -18.23 -17.57 8.34
CA ALA A 56 -18.87 -16.68 9.30
C ALA A 56 -17.86 -15.77 10.02
N ARG A 57 -18.36 -14.68 10.62
CA ARG A 57 -17.56 -13.74 11.41
C ARG A 57 -16.90 -14.43 12.62
N ASP A 58 -17.60 -15.37 13.23
CA ASP A 58 -17.17 -16.14 14.40
C ASP A 58 -15.83 -16.85 14.17
N ALA A 59 -15.55 -17.30 12.94
CA ALA A 59 -14.28 -17.93 12.59
C ALA A 59 -13.09 -16.96 12.71
N TYR A 60 -13.30 -15.68 12.40
CA TYR A 60 -12.29 -14.65 12.60
C TYR A 60 -12.11 -14.33 14.08
N GLU A 61 -13.20 -14.21 14.84
CA GLU A 61 -13.15 -13.95 16.28
C GLU A 61 -12.44 -15.08 17.04
N GLU A 62 -12.64 -16.33 16.59
CA GLU A 62 -11.91 -17.49 17.07
C GLU A 62 -10.40 -17.35 16.82
N LEU A 63 -9.98 -16.90 15.63
CA LEU A 63 -8.56 -16.66 15.33
C LEU A 63 -7.94 -15.57 16.19
N VAL A 64 -8.69 -14.52 16.50
CA VAL A 64 -8.25 -13.45 17.41
C VAL A 64 -8.13 -13.99 18.83
N SER A 65 -9.16 -14.69 19.32
CA SER A 65 -9.18 -15.28 20.67
C SER A 65 -8.05 -16.30 20.87
N ALA A 66 -7.77 -17.13 19.86
CA ALA A 66 -6.67 -18.08 19.89
C ALA A 66 -5.28 -17.44 19.67
N GLY A 67 -5.21 -16.14 19.39
CA GLY A 67 -3.96 -15.39 19.20
C GLY A 67 -3.21 -15.74 17.91
N PHE A 68 -3.93 -16.17 16.87
CA PHE A 68 -3.39 -16.34 15.52
C PHE A 68 -3.42 -15.02 14.72
N VAL A 69 -4.42 -14.19 15.01
CA VAL A 69 -4.54 -12.81 14.53
C VAL A 69 -4.48 -11.88 15.74
N LEU A 70 -3.73 -10.79 15.62
CA LEU A 70 -3.66 -9.71 16.60
C LEU A 70 -4.36 -8.49 16.02
N GLU A 71 -5.23 -7.86 16.81
CA GLU A 71 -5.89 -6.61 16.41
C GLU A 71 -5.19 -5.45 17.11
N LEU A 72 -4.66 -4.52 16.31
CA LEU A 72 -4.06 -3.29 16.79
C LEU A 72 -4.97 -2.12 16.47
N GLU A 73 -5.06 -1.15 17.37
CA GLU A 73 -5.83 0.07 17.11
C GLU A 73 -4.89 1.24 16.82
N GLN A 74 -5.15 1.96 15.73
CA GLN A 74 -4.51 3.24 15.43
C GLN A 74 -5.55 4.23 14.92
N SER A 75 -5.73 5.34 15.64
CA SER A 75 -6.63 6.44 15.23
C SER A 75 -8.06 5.99 14.91
N GLY A 76 -8.57 4.96 15.60
CA GLY A 76 -9.91 4.39 15.41
C GLY A 76 -10.02 3.33 14.30
N GLU A 77 -8.92 3.01 13.62
CA GLU A 77 -8.84 1.91 12.65
C GLU A 77 -8.23 0.67 13.31
N THR A 78 -8.90 -0.48 13.14
CA THR A 78 -8.37 -1.78 13.57
C THR A 78 -7.48 -2.34 12.47
N VAL A 79 -6.22 -2.59 12.79
CA VAL A 79 -5.21 -3.18 11.91
C VAL A 79 -5.01 -4.64 12.31
N PRO A 80 -5.52 -5.61 11.54
CA PRO A 80 -5.31 -7.03 11.78
C PRO A 80 -3.90 -7.46 11.36
N VAL A 81 -3.24 -8.23 12.23
CA VAL A 81 -1.85 -8.68 12.05
C VAL A 81 -1.73 -10.18 12.29
N LEU A 82 -1.08 -10.88 11.37
CA LEU A 82 -0.84 -12.31 11.49
C LEU A 82 0.28 -12.59 12.51
N ALA A 83 -0.06 -13.20 13.65
CA ALA A 83 0.91 -13.42 14.73
C ALA A 83 2.12 -14.27 14.31
N HIS A 84 1.93 -15.18 13.35
CA HIS A 84 2.94 -16.14 12.92
C HIS A 84 3.64 -15.74 11.60
N HIS A 85 3.49 -14.50 11.14
CA HIS A 85 4.06 -14.05 9.85
C HIS A 85 5.52 -14.44 9.67
N TRP A 86 6.38 -14.12 10.66
CA TRP A 86 7.81 -14.39 10.61
C TRP A 86 8.20 -15.85 10.92
N VAL A 87 7.25 -16.65 11.38
CA VAL A 87 7.42 -18.10 11.49
C VAL A 87 7.31 -18.72 10.10
N ASN A 88 6.29 -18.30 9.36
CA ASN A 88 5.97 -18.74 8.01
C ASN A 88 6.99 -18.21 7.00
N ASN A 89 7.35 -16.94 7.12
CA ASN A 89 8.17 -16.24 6.13
C ASN A 89 9.64 -16.11 6.56
N LYS A 90 10.53 -16.01 5.58
CA LYS A 90 11.90 -15.54 5.79
C LYS A 90 11.97 -14.12 5.27
N ARG A 91 12.64 -13.25 6.01
CA ARG A 91 12.94 -11.90 5.53
C ARG A 91 13.90 -12.00 4.33
N ASP A 92 13.49 -11.42 3.21
CA ASP A 92 14.39 -11.12 2.12
C ASP A 92 14.99 -9.72 2.34
N SER A 93 16.25 -9.64 2.76
CA SER A 93 16.88 -8.34 3.04
C SER A 93 16.99 -7.43 1.82
N LYS A 94 16.90 -7.96 0.59
CA LYS A 94 17.06 -7.18 -0.64
C LYS A 94 15.74 -6.58 -1.13
N ASN A 95 14.65 -7.34 -0.99
CA ASN A 95 13.34 -6.99 -1.53
C ASN A 95 12.31 -6.65 -0.45
N PHE A 96 12.74 -6.53 0.81
CA PHE A 96 11.84 -6.23 1.91
C PHE A 96 11.36 -4.77 1.82
N CYS A 97 10.07 -4.59 1.56
CA CYS A 97 9.40 -3.30 1.60
C CYS A 97 8.75 -3.10 2.97
N ARG A 98 8.89 -1.89 3.51
CA ARG A 98 8.30 -1.52 4.79
C ARG A 98 6.80 -1.26 4.58
N GLY A 99 5.95 -2.03 5.25
CA GLY A 99 4.50 -1.82 5.22
C GLY A 99 4.09 -0.49 5.85
N ARG A 100 2.91 0.02 5.46
CA ARG A 100 2.31 1.27 5.96
C ARG A 100 2.27 1.35 7.50
N TRP A 101 2.03 0.21 8.14
CA TRP A 101 1.82 0.12 9.59
C TRP A 101 3.07 -0.25 10.39
N ALA A 102 4.26 -0.21 9.78
CA ALA A 102 5.48 -0.67 10.42
C ALA A 102 5.83 0.04 11.74
N ASN A 103 5.55 1.35 11.86
CA ASN A 103 5.74 2.09 13.11
C ASN A 103 4.81 1.59 14.22
N LEU A 104 3.53 1.34 13.89
CA LEU A 104 2.54 0.82 14.83
C LEU A 104 2.96 -0.56 15.34
N LEU A 105 3.42 -1.43 14.44
CA LEU A 105 3.92 -2.76 14.80
C LEU A 105 5.11 -2.67 15.76
N ALA A 106 6.11 -1.81 15.48
CA ALA A 106 7.28 -1.62 16.33
C ALA A 106 6.92 -1.12 17.75
N GLU A 107 5.94 -0.22 17.82
CA GLU A 107 5.45 0.33 19.09
C GLU A 107 4.70 -0.74 19.90
N LYS A 108 3.72 -1.41 19.27
CA LYS A 108 2.74 -2.26 19.98
C LYS A 108 3.15 -3.71 20.12
N LEU A 109 4.02 -4.22 19.25
CA LEU A 109 4.40 -5.63 19.21
C LEU A 109 5.87 -5.84 19.57
N VAL A 110 6.14 -7.07 19.97
CA VAL A 110 7.47 -7.64 20.16
C VAL A 110 7.48 -9.06 19.60
N PHE A 111 8.66 -9.63 19.40
CA PHE A 111 8.78 -11.07 19.19
C PHE A 111 8.77 -11.79 20.54
N GLN A 112 7.97 -12.86 20.65
CA GLN A 112 7.90 -13.66 21.87
C GLN A 112 9.27 -14.25 22.24
N SER A 113 10.06 -14.66 21.25
CA SER A 113 11.47 -15.02 21.40
C SER A 113 12.22 -14.87 20.08
N SER A 114 13.56 -14.84 20.14
CA SER A 114 14.42 -14.81 18.95
C SER A 114 14.21 -16.01 18.03
N ASP A 115 13.84 -17.15 18.62
CA ASP A 115 13.75 -18.44 17.94
C ASP A 115 12.35 -18.67 17.36
N ASN A 116 11.30 -18.34 18.13
CA ASN A 116 9.92 -18.55 17.71
C ASN A 116 9.48 -17.45 16.73
N LYS A 117 10.01 -16.22 16.83
CA LYS A 117 9.65 -15.07 15.96
C LYS A 117 8.14 -14.84 15.79
N ARG A 118 7.32 -15.34 16.70
CA ARG A 118 5.89 -15.05 16.79
C ARG A 118 5.71 -13.65 17.37
N TYR A 119 4.83 -12.86 16.78
CA TYR A 119 4.42 -11.59 17.38
C TYR A 119 3.66 -11.81 18.68
N ALA A 120 3.92 -10.95 19.65
CA ALA A 120 3.14 -10.83 20.86
C ALA A 120 2.89 -9.34 21.15
N PRO A 121 1.73 -8.97 21.71
CA PRO A 121 1.53 -7.63 22.25
C PRO A 121 2.62 -7.32 23.28
N ARG A 122 3.22 -6.13 23.21
CA ARG A 122 4.29 -5.71 24.12
C ARG A 122 3.88 -5.81 25.59
N ALA A 123 2.61 -5.52 25.90
CA ALA A 123 2.06 -5.67 27.24
C ALA A 123 2.01 -7.13 27.74
N ALA A 124 1.88 -8.10 26.83
CA ALA A 124 1.81 -9.52 27.16
C ALA A 124 3.19 -10.20 27.22
N ALA A 125 4.24 -9.55 26.68
CA ALA A 125 5.61 -10.05 26.66
C ALA A 125 6.60 -8.91 26.93
N PRO A 126 6.73 -8.44 28.18
CA PRO A 126 7.61 -7.30 28.52
C PRO A 126 9.09 -7.59 28.21
N ASP A 127 9.52 -8.85 28.36
CA ASP A 127 10.87 -9.33 28.03
C ASP A 127 10.99 -9.79 26.56
N GLY A 128 9.98 -9.53 25.73
CA GLY A 128 9.98 -9.87 24.32
C GLY A 128 11.05 -9.10 23.54
N VAL A 129 11.53 -9.71 22.46
CA VAL A 129 12.58 -9.12 21.63
C VAL A 129 11.99 -8.01 20.77
N PRO A 130 12.47 -6.75 20.85
CA PRO A 130 11.93 -5.66 20.04
C PRO A 130 12.04 -5.95 18.55
N LEU A 131 11.02 -5.57 17.76
CA LEU A 131 11.03 -5.77 16.30
C LEU A 131 12.29 -5.17 15.67
N ASP A 132 12.64 -3.96 16.08
CA ASP A 132 13.72 -3.13 15.53
C ASP A 132 15.10 -3.75 15.70
N SER A 133 15.25 -4.64 16.69
CA SER A 133 16.50 -5.36 16.95
C SER A 133 16.77 -6.48 15.93
N ILE A 134 15.72 -7.02 15.30
CA ILE A 134 15.79 -8.11 14.31
C ILE A 134 15.50 -7.59 12.91
N LEU A 135 14.66 -6.57 12.82
CA LEU A 135 14.29 -5.84 11.62
C LEU A 135 14.82 -4.43 11.81
N PRO A 136 16.10 -4.11 11.47
CA PRO A 136 16.52 -2.73 11.36
C PRO A 136 15.57 -1.99 10.43
N LEU A 137 14.62 -1.29 11.05
CA LEU A 137 13.69 -0.37 10.42
C LEU A 137 14.53 0.87 10.12
N ALA A 138 15.40 0.78 9.11
CA ALA A 138 16.09 1.97 8.62
C ALA A 138 15.03 3.03 8.33
N ALA A 139 15.36 4.30 8.62
CA ALA A 139 14.48 5.43 8.36
C ALA A 139 13.96 5.37 6.91
N PRO A 140 12.70 5.74 6.66
CA PRO A 140 12.17 5.79 5.29
C PRO A 140 13.16 6.61 4.45
N SER A 141 13.66 6.02 3.37
CA SER A 141 14.49 6.80 2.45
C SER A 141 13.61 7.91 1.87
N PRO A 142 14.10 9.15 1.74
CA PRO A 142 13.30 10.25 1.19
C PRO A 142 12.86 10.03 -0.27
N ASP A 143 13.27 8.93 -0.92
CA ASP A 143 12.99 8.61 -2.31
C ASP A 143 11.81 7.64 -2.54
N GLU A 144 11.12 7.13 -1.50
CA GLU A 144 10.03 6.15 -1.66
C GLU A 144 8.70 6.74 -2.18
N ASN A 145 8.67 7.99 -2.63
CA ASN A 145 7.49 8.59 -3.29
C ASN A 145 7.53 8.49 -4.83
N LYS A 146 8.43 7.66 -5.40
CA LYS A 146 8.41 7.33 -6.84
C LYS A 146 7.74 5.99 -7.05
N GLY A 147 6.49 6.05 -7.49
CA GLY A 147 5.67 4.88 -7.83
C GLY A 147 6.40 3.88 -8.71
N ALA A 148 6.18 2.61 -8.38
CA ALA A 148 6.64 1.45 -9.12
C ALA A 148 6.27 1.57 -10.61
N LYS A 149 7.30 1.65 -11.46
CA LYS A 149 7.18 1.53 -12.91
C LYS A 149 7.12 0.02 -13.20
N GLY A 150 5.94 -0.50 -13.49
CA GLY A 150 5.74 -1.89 -13.88
C GLY A 150 6.36 -2.16 -15.25
N ASP A 151 7.32 -3.09 -15.31
CA ASP A 151 7.81 -3.66 -16.55
C ASP A 151 6.89 -4.81 -16.97
N GLY A 152 6.03 -4.55 -17.95
CA GLY A 152 5.22 -5.56 -18.64
C GLY A 152 5.57 -5.61 -20.12
N ALA A 153 6.20 -6.69 -20.55
CA ALA A 153 6.46 -7.00 -21.96
C ALA A 153 5.20 -7.51 -22.65
N GLY A 154 4.77 -6.85 -23.74
CA GLY A 154 3.69 -7.30 -24.63
C GLY A 154 3.77 -6.55 -25.96
N ALA A 155 3.90 -7.30 -27.06
CA ALA A 155 4.29 -6.80 -28.38
C ALA A 155 3.15 -6.15 -29.21
N ARG A 156 3.58 -5.28 -30.14
CA ARG A 156 2.94 -4.80 -31.39
C ARG A 156 2.01 -3.58 -31.29
N SER A 157 2.52 -2.41 -31.69
CA SER A 157 2.06 -1.70 -32.89
C SER A 157 3.06 -0.59 -33.24
N ALA A 158 3.46 -0.52 -34.51
CA ALA A 158 4.37 0.48 -35.02
C ALA A 158 3.63 1.81 -35.22
N HIS A 159 3.77 2.73 -34.27
CA HIS A 159 3.75 4.20 -34.45
C HIS A 159 4.00 4.84 -33.07
N GLY A 160 5.27 4.97 -32.69
CA GLY A 160 5.64 5.67 -31.46
C GLY A 160 5.64 7.20 -31.66
N PRO A 161 5.14 8.00 -30.69
CA PRO A 161 5.40 9.43 -30.69
C PRO A 161 6.91 9.69 -30.49
N ARG A 162 7.39 10.78 -31.10
CA ARG A 162 8.80 11.21 -31.04
C ARG A 162 9.27 11.40 -29.59
N ARG A 163 10.53 11.04 -29.33
CA ARG A 163 11.21 11.29 -28.04
C ARG A 163 11.34 12.79 -27.77
N ALA A 164 11.21 13.16 -26.50
CA ALA A 164 11.24 14.53 -25.99
C ALA A 164 12.66 15.12 -25.85
N ASP A 165 13.59 14.76 -26.73
CA ASP A 165 14.97 15.29 -26.70
C ASP A 165 15.20 16.39 -27.78
N GLU A 166 14.14 16.87 -28.43
CA GLU A 166 14.21 17.89 -29.50
C GLU A 166 13.33 19.13 -29.24
N ALA A 167 13.12 19.53 -27.99
CA ALA A 167 12.56 20.86 -27.71
C ALA A 167 13.71 21.89 -27.72
N ARG A 168 13.78 22.72 -28.77
CA ARG A 168 14.65 23.89 -28.80
C ARG A 168 14.09 24.96 -27.86
N ASP A 169 14.97 25.59 -27.10
CA ASP A 169 14.65 26.79 -26.34
C ASP A 169 14.06 27.86 -27.26
N GLY A 170 12.82 28.28 -26.98
CA GLY A 170 12.22 29.46 -27.59
C GLY A 170 10.82 29.30 -28.22
N ASP A 171 10.26 28.09 -28.32
CA ASP A 171 8.92 27.94 -28.88
C ASP A 171 7.85 28.24 -27.81
N ALA A 172 7.15 29.37 -27.99
CA ALA A 172 5.97 29.72 -27.20
C ALA A 172 4.89 28.64 -27.40
N PHE A 173 4.66 27.86 -26.36
CA PHE A 173 3.68 26.79 -26.37
C PHE A 173 2.27 27.39 -26.45
N THR A 174 1.59 27.20 -27.59
CA THR A 174 0.21 27.66 -27.76
C THR A 174 -0.74 26.72 -27.03
N PRO A 175 -1.69 27.23 -26.23
CA PRO A 175 -2.66 26.39 -25.55
C PRO A 175 -3.49 25.64 -26.60
N ARG A 176 -3.47 24.31 -26.53
CA ARG A 176 -4.27 23.45 -27.40
C ARG A 176 -5.24 22.64 -26.57
N THR A 177 -6.49 22.65 -27.00
CA THR A 177 -7.54 21.79 -26.45
C THR A 177 -7.26 20.34 -26.87
N LEU A 178 -7.14 19.44 -25.90
CA LEU A 178 -7.01 18.01 -26.15
C LEU A 178 -8.38 17.36 -26.38
N SER A 179 -8.41 16.36 -27.25
CA SER A 179 -9.57 15.47 -27.37
C SER A 179 -9.65 14.52 -26.15
N PRO A 180 -10.82 13.95 -25.85
CA PRO A 180 -11.00 13.03 -24.72
C PRO A 180 -10.03 11.83 -24.74
N ASP A 181 -9.80 11.24 -25.91
CA ASP A 181 -8.91 10.09 -26.08
C ASP A 181 -7.43 10.46 -25.84
N GLU A 182 -7.04 11.68 -26.19
CA GLU A 182 -5.69 12.19 -25.88
C GLU A 182 -5.52 12.45 -24.38
N ALA A 183 -6.58 12.86 -23.66
CA ALA A 183 -6.54 13.12 -22.22
C ALA A 183 -6.39 11.84 -21.38
N GLU A 184 -6.97 10.71 -21.83
CA GLU A 184 -6.84 9.40 -21.17
C GLU A 184 -5.38 8.90 -21.21
N GLY A 185 -4.64 9.18 -22.28
CA GLY A 185 -3.22 8.82 -22.41
C GLY A 185 -2.29 9.51 -21.40
N PHE A 186 -2.73 10.62 -20.80
CA PHE A 186 -2.00 11.36 -19.75
C PHE A 186 -2.54 11.09 -18.34
N GLY A 187 -3.52 10.19 -18.17
CA GLY A 187 -4.08 9.86 -16.86
C GLY A 187 -4.97 10.96 -16.26
N ALA A 188 -5.47 11.89 -17.06
CA ALA A 188 -6.37 12.95 -16.61
C ALA A 188 -7.84 12.50 -16.77
N TYR A 189 -8.54 12.29 -15.65
CA TYR A 189 -9.98 12.01 -15.67
C TYR A 189 -10.79 13.31 -15.47
N PRO A 190 -11.75 13.65 -16.35
CA PRO A 190 -12.62 14.78 -16.14
C PRO A 190 -13.65 14.46 -15.04
N TYR A 191 -13.53 15.10 -13.88
CA TYR A 191 -14.66 15.24 -12.97
C TYR A 191 -15.49 16.45 -13.40
N GLY A 192 -16.70 16.19 -13.89
CA GLY A 192 -17.72 17.21 -14.13
C GLY A 192 -17.96 17.60 -15.59
N LYS A 193 -19.22 17.85 -15.93
CA LYS A 193 -19.68 18.32 -17.25
C LYS A 193 -19.28 19.78 -17.45
N SER A 194 -18.04 19.98 -17.90
CA SER A 194 -17.46 21.16 -18.55
C SER A 194 -16.08 21.46 -17.96
N GLY A 195 -15.03 20.99 -18.64
CA GLY A 195 -13.66 21.24 -18.20
C GLY A 195 -12.69 21.15 -19.37
N THR A 196 -12.45 22.28 -20.03
CA THR A 196 -11.31 22.45 -20.93
C THR A 196 -10.04 22.27 -20.11
N ILE A 197 -9.21 21.27 -20.45
CA ILE A 197 -7.89 21.08 -19.85
C ILE A 197 -6.90 21.94 -20.64
N ILE A 198 -6.34 22.96 -20.01
CA ILE A 198 -5.23 23.75 -20.56
C ILE A 198 -3.97 23.34 -19.81
N ALA A 199 -2.98 22.82 -20.54
CA ALA A 199 -1.67 22.52 -20.00
C ALA A 199 -0.77 23.76 -20.14
N GLN A 200 -0.50 24.43 -19.03
CA GLN A 200 0.58 25.41 -18.91
C GLN A 200 1.50 24.97 -17.77
N GLY A 201 2.80 25.21 -17.93
CA GLY A 201 3.79 24.92 -16.89
C GLY A 201 3.56 25.80 -15.67
N CYS A 202 3.50 25.19 -14.49
CA CYS A 202 3.44 25.96 -13.24
C CYS A 202 4.74 26.74 -13.05
N PRO A 203 4.69 28.07 -12.90
CA PRO A 203 5.90 28.90 -12.76
C PRO A 203 6.70 28.57 -11.48
N SER A 204 6.07 27.99 -10.47
CA SER A 204 6.73 27.55 -9.24
C SER A 204 7.29 26.13 -9.30
N CYS A 205 6.90 25.31 -10.28
CA CYS A 205 7.10 23.86 -10.24
C CYS A 205 7.95 23.30 -11.39
N SER A 206 8.25 24.09 -12.43
CA SER A 206 9.06 23.76 -13.63
C SER A 206 8.74 22.45 -14.39
N GLY A 207 7.67 21.74 -14.04
CA GLY A 207 7.19 20.53 -14.71
C GLY A 207 5.81 20.68 -15.36
N HIS A 208 5.46 19.72 -16.22
CA HIS A 208 4.12 19.61 -16.83
C HIS A 208 3.06 19.36 -15.76
N ILE A 209 1.98 20.15 -15.75
CA ILE A 209 0.92 20.07 -14.75
C ILE A 209 -0.46 20.07 -15.40
N SER A 210 -1.33 19.20 -14.91
CA SER A 210 -2.79 19.26 -15.11
C SER A 210 -3.37 20.27 -14.12
N LEU A 211 -3.96 21.36 -14.63
CA LEU A 211 -4.66 22.34 -13.81
C LEU A 211 -6.16 22.02 -13.79
N THR A 212 -6.73 21.91 -12.59
CA THR A 212 -8.18 21.70 -12.41
C THR A 212 -8.82 23.02 -11.97
N ARG A 213 -9.87 23.44 -12.68
CA ARG A 213 -10.69 24.59 -12.28
C ARG A 213 -11.56 24.18 -11.11
N ILE A 214 -11.42 24.86 -9.97
CA ILE A 214 -12.34 24.69 -8.83
C ILE A 214 -13.16 25.96 -8.70
N GLY A 215 -14.48 25.81 -8.76
CA GLY A 215 -15.42 26.89 -8.55
C GLY A 215 -16.79 26.33 -8.24
N GLU A 216 -17.10 26.22 -6.95
CA GLU A 216 -18.46 26.05 -6.47
C GLU A 216 -18.67 27.11 -5.39
N ASP A 217 -19.83 27.76 -5.42
CA ASP A 217 -20.34 28.67 -4.39
C ASP A 217 -19.74 30.09 -4.30
N GLY A 218 -19.77 30.83 -5.41
CA GLY A 218 -19.65 32.30 -5.39
C GLY A 218 -18.27 32.85 -5.04
N THR A 219 -17.25 32.00 -4.89
CA THR A 219 -15.85 32.39 -4.80
C THR A 219 -15.23 32.53 -6.19
N GLU A 220 -14.31 33.47 -6.36
CA GLU A 220 -13.56 33.64 -7.61
C GLU A 220 -12.86 32.33 -8.00
N PRO A 221 -12.92 31.94 -9.29
CA PRO A 221 -12.26 30.73 -9.75
C PRO A 221 -10.74 30.83 -9.56
N TYR A 222 -10.11 29.70 -9.27
CA TYR A 222 -8.66 29.62 -9.17
C TYR A 222 -8.17 28.28 -9.73
N TRP A 223 -6.89 28.25 -10.11
CA TRP A 223 -6.22 27.04 -10.57
C TRP A 223 -5.47 26.38 -9.43
N LEU A 224 -5.51 25.05 -9.38
CA LEU A 224 -4.74 24.24 -8.44
C LEU A 224 -3.77 23.34 -9.20
N CYS A 225 -2.49 23.36 -8.82
CA CYS A 225 -1.54 22.36 -9.30
C CYS A 225 -1.61 21.07 -8.47
N ALA A 226 -1.05 19.98 -8.99
CA ALA A 226 -0.99 18.68 -8.30
C ALA A 226 -0.24 18.73 -6.95
N GLN A 227 0.56 19.77 -6.70
CA GLN A 227 1.29 20.01 -5.44
C GLN A 227 0.54 20.95 -4.49
N GLY A 228 -0.67 21.41 -4.84
CA GLY A 228 -1.52 22.22 -3.96
C GLY A 228 -1.33 23.74 -4.06
N HIS A 229 -0.51 24.24 -4.99
CA HIS A 229 -0.38 25.69 -5.21
C HIS A 229 -1.63 26.27 -5.89
N ARG A 230 -2.10 27.41 -5.39
CA ARG A 230 -3.26 28.14 -5.92
C ARG A 230 -2.82 29.32 -6.77
N PHE A 231 -3.43 29.48 -7.95
CA PHE A 231 -3.19 30.61 -8.84
C PHE A 231 -4.49 31.35 -9.16
N PRO A 232 -4.49 32.69 -9.22
CA PRO A 232 -5.62 33.45 -9.72
C PRO A 232 -6.00 32.99 -11.12
N PHE A 233 -7.29 32.96 -11.45
CA PHE A 233 -7.74 32.54 -12.78
C PHE A 233 -7.14 33.39 -13.91
N ASP A 234 -6.95 34.69 -13.67
CA ASP A 234 -6.46 35.65 -14.66
C ASP A 234 -4.92 35.72 -14.77
N ALA A 235 -4.18 34.90 -14.02
CA ALA A 235 -2.72 34.98 -13.93
C ALA A 235 -1.97 34.17 -15.02
N LEU A 236 -2.69 33.55 -15.96
CA LEU A 236 -2.18 32.58 -16.94
C LEU A 236 -2.62 32.89 -18.37
#